data_AF-A0A0C3NU82-F1
#
_entry.id   AF-A0A0C3NU82-F1
#
_cell.length_a   1.000
_cell.length_b   1.000
_cell.length_c   1.000
_cell.angle_alpha   90.00
_cell.angle_beta   90.00
_cell.angle_gamma   90.00
#
_symmetry.space_group_name_H-M   'P 1'
#
loop_
_entity.id
_entity.type
_entity.pdbx_description
1 polymer ?
#
loop_
_entity_poly.entity_id
_entity_poly.type
_entity_poly.pdbx_seq_one_letter_code
_entity_poly.pdbx_strand_id
1 'polypeptide(L)'
;MPTIFCRLSTISRMLLHPYFVFDGPDCPQIKRGKDVLGWSPPSLLVQRFQELLMAFGFGWHVVGCSLWISLNTNAIHQAPGEAEAELSCLQSCGFIDAVVTPYNDTLLFGATCVLHR
;
A
#
# COMPACT_ATOMS: atom_id res chain seq x y z
N MET A 1 0.45 -8.26 -19.32
CA MET A 1 1.01 -8.39 -17.96
C MET A 1 2.04 -9.53 -17.74
N PRO A 2 2.92 -9.93 -18.69
CA PRO A 2 3.92 -10.98 -18.40
C PRO A 2 4.90 -10.59 -17.28
N THR A 3 5.30 -9.32 -17.23
CA THR A 3 6.27 -8.80 -16.26
C THR A 3 5.78 -8.84 -14.82
N ILE A 4 4.52 -8.46 -14.56
CA ILE A 4 3.93 -8.53 -13.22
C ILE A 4 3.78 -9.98 -12.77
N PHE A 5 3.26 -10.85 -13.64
CA PHE A 5 3.11 -12.27 -13.34
C PHE A 5 4.44 -12.94 -12.95
N CYS A 6 5.51 -12.72 -13.72
CA CYS A 6 6.84 -13.27 -13.41
C CYS A 6 7.39 -12.75 -12.08
N ARG A 7 7.11 -11.50 -11.72
CA ARG A 7 7.50 -10.93 -10.43
C ARG A 7 6.73 -11.58 -9.28
N LEU A 8 5.42 -11.73 -9.38
CA LEU A 8 4.61 -12.42 -8.37
C LEU A 8 5.02 -13.88 -8.20
N SER A 9 5.30 -14.59 -9.31
CA SER A 9 5.84 -15.96 -9.28
C SER A 9 7.23 -16.07 -8.66
N THR A 10 8.02 -15.00 -8.72
CA THR A 10 9.30 -14.94 -7.99
C THR A 10 9.06 -14.73 -6.50
N ILE A 11 8.19 -13.78 -6.14
CA ILE A 11 7.81 -13.49 -4.76
C ILE A 11 7.17 -14.72 -4.08
N SER A 12 6.33 -15.47 -4.78
CA SER A 12 5.66 -16.67 -4.25
C SER A 12 6.61 -17.81 -3.89
N ARG A 13 7.87 -17.74 -4.35
CA ARG A 13 8.92 -18.72 -4.03
C ARG A 13 9.85 -18.25 -2.91
N MET A 14 9.66 -17.03 -2.41
CA MET A 14 10.43 -16.46 -1.31
C MET A 14 9.74 -16.77 0.03
N LEU A 15 10.51 -16.85 1.11
CA LEU A 15 10.00 -17.06 2.47
C LEU A 15 9.54 -15.73 3.08
N LEU A 16 8.51 -15.14 2.50
CA LEU A 16 7.93 -13.87 2.93
C LEU A 16 6.41 -13.89 2.77
N HIS A 17 5.73 -13.07 3.56
CA HIS A 17 4.28 -12.89 3.50
C HIS A 17 3.99 -11.52 2.86
N PRO A 18 3.90 -11.45 1.52
CA PRO A 18 3.72 -10.18 0.85
C PRO A 18 2.30 -9.66 1.10
N TYR A 19 2.19 -8.36 1.34
CA TYR A 19 0.93 -7.68 1.53
C TYR A 19 0.92 -6.38 0.71
N PHE A 20 -0.12 -6.17 -0.08
CA PHE A 20 -0.18 -5.08 -1.05
C PHE A 20 -1.20 -4.02 -0.63
N VAL A 21 -0.80 -2.75 -0.68
CA VAL A 21 -1.65 -1.61 -0.32
C VAL A 21 -1.84 -0.74 -1.56
N PHE A 22 -3.10 -0.37 -1.84
CA PHE A 22 -3.48 0.49 -2.95
C PHE A 22 -4.02 1.83 -2.44
N ASP A 23 -3.74 2.91 -3.17
CA ASP A 23 -4.28 4.23 -2.86
C ASP A 23 -5.82 4.23 -2.81
N GLY A 24 -6.32 4.95 -1.83
CA GLY A 24 -7.73 5.18 -1.54
C GLY A 24 -8.30 6.48 -2.11
N PRO A 25 -9.61 6.72 -1.90
CA PRO A 25 -10.32 7.90 -2.39
C PRO A 25 -9.85 9.22 -1.79
N ASP A 26 -9.34 9.20 -0.56
CA ASP A 26 -8.86 10.39 0.14
C ASP A 26 -7.38 10.68 -0.14
N CYS A 27 -6.80 10.10 -1.20
CA CYS A 27 -5.43 10.42 -1.60
C CYS A 27 -5.37 11.90 -2.04
N PRO A 28 -4.42 12.70 -1.51
CA PRO A 28 -4.34 14.12 -1.80
C PRO A 28 -4.17 14.37 -3.30
N GLN A 29 -4.96 15.32 -3.81
CA GLN A 29 -4.99 15.72 -5.23
C GLN A 29 -3.70 16.39 -5.69
N ILE A 30 -2.86 16.84 -4.75
CA ILE A 30 -1.55 17.41 -5.05
C ILE A 30 -0.50 16.56 -4.35
N LYS A 31 0.25 15.78 -5.14
CA LYS A 31 1.39 14.99 -4.65
C LYS A 31 2.67 15.56 -5.25
N ARG A 32 3.59 16.02 -4.39
CA ARG A 32 4.91 16.58 -4.77
C ARG A 32 4.82 17.75 -5.77
N GLY A 33 3.86 18.65 -5.58
CA GLY A 33 3.66 19.83 -6.44
C GLY A 33 3.12 19.52 -7.85
N LYS A 34 2.69 18.27 -8.09
CA LYS A 34 1.98 17.88 -9.31
C LYS A 34 0.53 17.54 -8.97
N ASP A 35 -0.36 17.99 -9.84
CA ASP A 35 -1.76 17.59 -9.79
C ASP A 35 -1.83 16.09 -10.10
N VAL A 36 -2.25 15.32 -9.12
CA VAL A 36 -2.63 13.93 -9.31
C VAL A 36 -4.08 14.00 -9.68
N LEU A 37 -4.41 13.60 -10.92
CA LEU A 37 -5.80 13.46 -11.36
C LEU A 37 -6.60 12.80 -10.24
N GLY A 38 -7.69 13.46 -9.84
CA GLY A 38 -8.86 12.96 -9.12
C GLY A 38 -8.83 11.48 -8.83
N TRP A 39 -9.12 11.08 -7.58
CA TRP A 39 -9.46 9.68 -7.33
C TRP A 39 -10.46 9.22 -8.39
N SER A 40 -10.02 8.27 -9.20
CA SER A 40 -10.76 7.70 -10.31
C SER A 40 -11.06 6.25 -9.97
N PRO A 41 -12.17 5.69 -10.51
CA PRO A 41 -12.45 4.27 -10.35
C PRO A 41 -11.19 3.45 -10.69
N PRO A 42 -10.94 2.32 -9.99
CA PRO A 42 -9.76 1.52 -10.25
C PRO A 42 -9.66 1.24 -11.73
N SER A 43 -8.54 1.64 -12.34
CA SER A 43 -8.31 1.33 -13.74
C SER A 43 -8.44 -0.19 -13.93
N LEU A 44 -8.84 -0.63 -15.13
CA LEU A 44 -8.91 -2.06 -15.45
C LEU A 44 -7.60 -2.78 -15.08
N LEU A 45 -6.46 -2.08 -15.18
CA LEU A 45 -5.16 -2.57 -14.74
C LEU A 45 -5.13 -2.91 -13.25
N VAL A 46 -5.59 -2.02 -12.38
CA VAL A 46 -5.64 -2.24 -10.92
C VAL A 46 -6.55 -3.42 -10.60
N GLN A 47 -7.73 -3.48 -11.22
CA GLN A 47 -8.66 -4.60 -11.04
C GLN A 47 -8.03 -5.94 -11.45
N ARG A 48 -7.40 -6.01 -12.63
CA ARG A 48 -6.71 -7.25 -13.08
C ARG A 48 -5.52 -7.60 -12.20
N PHE A 49 -4.84 -6.61 -11.63
CA PHE A 49 -3.75 -6.87 -10.71
C PHE A 49 -4.28 -7.43 -9.38
N GLN A 50 -5.37 -6.89 -8.83
CA GLN A 50 -6.05 -7.42 -7.65
C GLN A 50 -6.54 -8.86 -7.85
N GLU A 51 -7.15 -9.17 -9.00
CA GLU A 51 -7.51 -10.55 -9.38
C GLU A 51 -6.29 -11.47 -9.37
N LEU A 52 -5.16 -10.99 -9.88
CA LEU A 52 -3.93 -11.76 -9.91
C LEU A 52 -3.38 -11.99 -8.49
N LEU A 53 -3.38 -10.97 -7.63
CA LEU A 53 -2.97 -11.11 -6.23
C LEU A 53 -3.83 -12.15 -5.50
N MET A 54 -5.15 -12.14 -5.72
CA MET A 54 -6.05 -13.17 -5.18
C MET A 54 -5.70 -14.56 -5.70
N ALA A 55 -5.38 -14.71 -6.99
CA ALA A 55 -5.00 -16.00 -7.57
C ALA A 55 -3.69 -16.56 -7.01
N PHE A 56 -2.76 -15.68 -6.61
CA PHE A 56 -1.52 -16.06 -5.91
C PHE A 56 -1.71 -16.28 -4.40
N GLY A 57 -2.89 -15.99 -3.85
CA GLY A 57 -3.17 -16.06 -2.41
C GLY A 57 -2.55 -14.93 -1.59
N PHE A 58 -2.23 -13.80 -2.21
CA PHE A 58 -1.64 -12.65 -1.53
C PHE A 58 -2.70 -11.71 -0.97
N GLY A 59 -2.48 -11.24 0.26
CA GLY A 59 -3.34 -10.26 0.92
C GLY A 59 -3.17 -8.87 0.30
N TRP A 60 -4.28 -8.15 0.15
CA TRP A 60 -4.25 -6.76 -0.30
C TRP A 60 -5.46 -5.98 0.20
N HIS A 61 -5.33 -4.66 0.26
CA HIS A 61 -6.47 -3.76 0.47
C HIS A 61 -6.25 -2.41 -0.23
N VAL A 62 -7.35 -1.68 -0.38
CA VAL A 62 -7.37 -0.26 -0.78
C VAL A 62 -7.50 0.56 0.49
N VAL A 63 -6.66 1.59 0.67
CA VAL A 63 -6.73 2.48 1.84
C VAL A 63 -8.13 3.06 1.92
N GLY A 64 -8.81 2.84 3.04
CA GLY A 64 -10.17 3.33 3.26
C GLY A 64 -10.19 4.45 4.29
N CYS A 65 -11.12 5.39 4.14
CA CYS A 65 -11.28 6.54 5.05
C CYS A 65 -11.69 6.16 6.48
N SER A 66 -12.07 4.91 6.74
CA SER A 66 -12.86 4.54 7.92
C SER A 66 -12.37 3.34 8.72
N LEU A 67 -11.13 2.85 8.56
CA LEU A 67 -10.70 1.78 9.46
C LEU A 67 -9.19 1.72 9.72
N TRP A 68 -8.78 2.31 10.85
CA TRP A 68 -7.92 1.57 11.76
C TRP A 68 -8.60 1.52 13.14
N ILE A 69 -8.70 0.31 13.67
CA ILE A 69 -9.31 0.01 14.96
C ILE A 69 -8.44 0.63 16.04
N SER A 70 -8.98 1.60 16.78
CA SER A 70 -8.43 1.98 18.08
C SER A 70 -8.57 0.78 19.03
N LEU A 71 -7.48 0.02 19.20
CA LEU A 71 -7.28 -0.78 20.40
C LEU A 71 -6.41 0.06 21.35
N ASN A 72 -7.10 0.93 22.10
CA ASN A 72 -6.67 1.60 23.35
C ASN A 72 -6.11 3.03 23.32
N THR A 73 -6.06 3.75 22.20
CA THR A 73 -5.69 5.18 22.22
C THR A 73 -6.72 6.05 21.52
N ASN A 74 -7.12 7.14 22.18
CA ASN A 74 -8.03 8.19 21.70
C ASN A 74 -7.50 8.98 20.48
N ALA A 75 -6.51 8.45 19.76
CA ALA A 75 -5.91 9.07 18.60
C ALA A 75 -6.39 8.35 17.34
N ILE A 76 -7.50 8.85 16.76
CA ILE A 76 -7.87 8.50 15.39
C ILE A 76 -6.87 9.23 14.49
N HIS A 77 -5.77 8.57 14.16
CA HIS A 77 -4.93 8.98 13.05
C HIS A 77 -5.63 8.49 11.78
N GLN A 78 -6.43 9.35 11.16
CA GLN A 78 -6.91 9.11 9.82
C GLN A 78 -5.67 9.06 8.91
N ALA A 79 -5.27 7.87 8.48
CA ALA A 79 -4.28 7.76 7.43
C ALA A 79 -4.87 8.47 6.20
N PRO A 80 -4.12 9.37 5.54
CA PRO A 80 -4.54 9.89 4.24
C PRO A 80 -4.76 8.70 3.31
N GLY A 81 -5.58 8.83 2.26
CA GLY A 81 -5.84 7.76 1.30
C GLY A 81 -4.62 7.31 0.47
N GLU A 82 -3.41 7.49 0.98
CA GLU A 82 -2.13 7.28 0.34
C GLU A 82 -1.47 6.00 0.88
N ALA A 83 -1.11 5.10 -0.03
CA ALA A 83 -0.56 3.79 0.32
C ALA A 83 0.74 3.89 1.13
N GLU A 84 1.59 4.89 0.85
CA GLU A 84 2.85 5.10 1.58
C GLU A 84 2.63 5.44 3.06
N ALA A 85 1.58 6.21 3.38
CA ALA A 85 1.24 6.54 4.76
C ALA A 85 0.70 5.31 5.50
N GLU A 86 -0.19 4.56 4.86
CA GLU A 86 -0.74 3.31 5.42
C GLU A 86 0.36 2.27 5.67
N LEU A 87 1.28 2.07 4.72
CA LEU A 87 2.42 1.17 4.88
C LEU A 87 3.30 1.55 6.08
N SER A 88 3.52 2.86 6.28
CA SER A 88 4.30 3.37 7.41
C SER A 88 3.58 3.15 8.74
N CYS A 89 2.25 3.30 8.76
CA CYS A 89 1.39 2.98 9.90
C CYS A 89 1.46 1.48 10.24
N LEU A 90 1.28 0.60 9.24
CA LEU A 90 1.32 -0.85 9.41
C LEU A 90 2.66 -1.31 10.00
N GLN A 91 3.78 -0.75 9.52
CA GLN A 91 5.10 -1.06 10.07
C GLN A 91 5.25 -0.55 11.50
N SER A 92 4.80 0.68 11.79
CA SER A 92 4.85 1.25 13.15
C SER A 92 4.00 0.47 14.16
N CYS A 93 2.92 -0.15 13.70
CA CYS A 93 2.05 -1.01 14.49
C CYS A 93 2.54 -2.47 14.57
N GLY A 94 3.62 -2.83 13.88
CA GLY A 94 4.21 -4.16 13.89
C GLY A 94 3.46 -5.20 13.03
N PHE A 95 2.61 -4.78 12.09
CA PHE A 95 1.95 -5.71 11.15
C PHE A 95 2.86 -6.18 10.02
N ILE A 96 3.86 -5.37 9.67
CA ILE A 96 4.84 -5.68 8.62
C ILE A 96 6.25 -5.30 9.09
N ASP A 97 7.25 -6.06 8.65
CA ASP A 97 8.66 -5.86 9.03
C ASP A 97 9.41 -4.86 8.13
N ALA A 98 8.96 -4.71 6.89
CA ALA A 98 9.61 -3.87 5.90
C ALA A 98 8.60 -3.36 4.85
N VAL A 99 8.87 -2.18 4.32
CA VAL A 99 8.07 -1.54 3.28
C VAL A 99 8.82 -1.57 1.95
N VAL A 100 8.18 -2.06 0.88
CA VAL A 100 8.72 -1.99 -0.48
C VAL A 100 7.95 -0.93 -1.25
N THR A 101 8.63 0.14 -1.67
CA THR A 101 8.01 1.24 -2.40
C THR A 101 8.99 1.84 -3.40
N PRO A 102 8.55 2.31 -4.58
CA PRO A 102 9.41 3.02 -5.53
C PRO A 102 9.78 4.43 -5.07
N TYR A 103 9.13 4.97 -4.04
CA TYR A 103 9.36 6.33 -3.55
C TYR A 103 9.81 6.32 -2.10
N ASN A 104 10.58 7.33 -1.68
CA ASN A 104 11.07 7.44 -0.31
C ASN A 104 10.08 8.19 0.61
N ASP A 105 8.87 8.48 0.12
CA ASP A 105 7.86 9.27 0.83
C ASP A 105 7.39 8.57 2.12
N THR A 106 7.51 7.23 2.18
CA THR A 106 7.26 6.44 3.41
C THR A 106 8.16 6.84 4.58
N LEU A 107 9.38 7.33 4.31
CA LEU A 107 10.28 7.81 5.37
C LEU A 107 9.71 9.08 6.04
N LEU A 108 9.02 9.94 5.29
CA LEU A 108 8.37 11.13 5.84
C LEU A 108 7.21 10.78 6.77
N PHE A 109 6.57 9.62 6.52
CA PHE A 109 5.51 9.07 7.35
C PHE A 109 6.03 8.19 8.51
N GLY A 110 7.35 8.14 8.72
CA GLY A 110 7.96 7.45 9.86
C GLY A 110 8.35 6.00 9.59
N ALA A 111 8.38 5.55 8.33
CA ALA A 111 8.89 4.21 8.04
C ALA A 111 10.39 4.08 8.40
N THR A 112 10.76 2.99 9.06
CA THR A 112 12.15 2.74 9.51
C THR A 112 12.89 1.72 8.66
N CYS A 113 12.19 0.74 8.07
CA CYS A 113 12.76 -0.30 7.22
C CYS A 113 12.13 -0.23 5.82
N VAL A 114 12.79 0.51 4.92
CA VAL A 114 12.33 0.68 3.53
C VAL A 114 13.29 -0.03 2.59
N LEU A 115 12.75 -0.94 1.77
CA LEU A 115 13.46 -1.63 0.72
C LEU A 115 13.19 -0.94 -0.62
N HIS A 116 14.23 -0.36 -1.19
CA HIS A 116 14.23 0.22 -2.52
C HIS A 116 14.91 -0.76 -3.49
N ARG A 117 14.44 -0.84 -4.75
CA ARG A 117 15.04 -1.68 -5.80
C ARG A 117 15.82 -0.87 -6.80
#